data_AF-B4VS87-F1
#
_entry.id   AF-B4VS87-F1
#
_cell.length_a   1.000
_cell.length_b   1.000
_cell.length_c   1.000
_cell.angle_alpha   90.00
_cell.angle_beta   90.00
_cell.angle_gamma   90.00
#
_symmetry.space_group_name_H-M   'P 1'
#
loop_
_entity.id
_entity.type
_entity.pdbx_description
1 polymer ?
#
loop_
_entity_poly.entity_id
_entity_poly.type
_entity_poly.pdbx_seq_one_letter_code
_entity_poly.pdbx_strand_id
1 'polypeptide(L)'
;MRTAYQYKLRPTKQQVIELDRWLAMLCAQYNYLLADRFNGYEQNRSPVNACPLICHLPELQDNPDYYSQKKTLPQLKKTHPWYKEIYSQVLQDVVKRVKVTFERFIKGDSNGQRSGKPRFKARNRYRTLTYPQMKEGCLQGNLINLPMLGKVKVILHRSIPDGFKIKTASVTRIFTSKQLIIYYQSMTVLLMRI
;
A
#
# COMPACT_ATOMS: atom_id res chain seq x y z
N MET A 1 18.24 10.67 8.19
CA MET A 1 18.42 9.56 7.22
C MET A 1 17.37 8.48 7.46
N ARG A 2 16.74 7.93 6.40
CA ARG A 2 15.88 6.74 6.50
C ARG A 2 16.72 5.51 6.15
N THR A 3 16.75 4.53 7.03
CA THR A 3 17.53 3.30 6.82
C THR A 3 16.57 2.14 6.74
N ALA A 4 16.75 1.23 5.78
CA ALA A 4 15.93 0.04 5.62
C ALA A 4 16.75 -1.18 6.02
N TYR A 5 16.20 -2.04 6.89
CA TYR A 5 16.75 -3.37 7.13
C TYR A 5 15.72 -4.43 6.77
N GLN A 6 16.21 -5.54 6.26
CA GLN A 6 15.39 -6.67 5.84
C GLN A 6 15.63 -7.83 6.79
N TYR A 7 14.57 -8.45 7.30
CA TYR A 7 14.64 -9.56 8.23
C TYR A 7 13.74 -10.70 7.75
N LYS A 8 14.08 -11.94 8.12
CA LYS A 8 13.25 -13.11 7.80
C LYS A 8 12.16 -13.26 8.86
N LEU A 9 10.91 -13.46 8.43
CA LEU A 9 9.82 -13.83 9.34
C LEU A 9 9.72 -15.34 9.49
N ARG A 10 9.34 -15.78 10.69
CA ARG A 10 8.89 -17.14 11.00
C ARG A 10 7.44 -17.10 11.51
N PRO A 11 6.47 -16.85 10.61
CA PRO A 11 5.05 -16.88 10.96
C PRO A 11 4.57 -18.32 11.22
N THR A 12 3.49 -18.46 11.99
CA THR A 12 2.78 -19.74 12.14
C THR A 12 2.05 -20.11 10.85
N LYS A 13 1.64 -21.38 10.70
CA LYS A 13 0.85 -21.83 9.53
C LYS A 13 -0.44 -21.01 9.35
N GLN A 14 -1.14 -20.69 10.43
CA GLN A 14 -2.32 -19.84 10.41
C GLN A 14 -1.99 -18.41 9.95
N GLN A 15 -0.94 -17.79 10.51
CA GLN A 15 -0.49 -16.46 10.08
C GLN A 15 -0.08 -16.45 8.60
N VAL A 16 0.48 -17.55 8.09
CA VAL A 16 0.79 -17.68 6.66
C VAL A 16 -0.48 -17.59 5.82
N ILE A 17 -1.49 -18.39 6.15
CA ILE A 17 -2.77 -18.42 5.43
C ILE A 17 -3.43 -17.04 5.44
N GLU A 18 -3.48 -16.40 6.60
CA GLU A 18 -4.04 -15.05 6.76
C GLU A 18 -3.32 -14.02 5.90
N LEU A 19 -1.99 -14.00 5.92
CA LEU A 19 -1.20 -13.10 5.09
C LEU A 19 -1.45 -13.30 3.59
N ASP A 20 -1.58 -14.54 3.12
CA ASP A 20 -1.86 -14.82 1.71
C ASP A 20 -3.29 -14.45 1.31
N ARG A 21 -4.25 -14.61 2.23
CA ARG A 21 -5.63 -14.15 2.08
C ARG A 21 -5.67 -12.63 1.98
N TRP A 22 -5.00 -11.92 2.89
CA TRP A 22 -4.93 -10.46 2.88
C TRP A 22 -4.27 -9.91 1.62
N LEU A 23 -3.15 -10.49 1.17
CA LEU A 23 -2.50 -10.08 -0.08
C LEU A 23 -3.43 -10.23 -1.29
N ALA A 24 -4.26 -11.27 -1.33
CA ALA A 24 -5.26 -11.46 -2.38
C ALA A 24 -6.34 -10.37 -2.34
N MET A 25 -6.88 -10.08 -1.15
CA MET A 25 -7.87 -9.01 -0.97
C MET A 25 -7.31 -7.64 -1.33
N LEU A 26 -6.09 -7.32 -0.89
CA LEU A 26 -5.41 -6.06 -1.24
C LEU A 26 -5.14 -5.95 -2.75
N CYS A 27 -4.85 -7.06 -3.42
CA CYS A 27 -4.68 -7.10 -4.88
C CYS A 27 -6.00 -6.79 -5.60
N ALA A 28 -7.11 -7.40 -5.15
CA ALA A 28 -8.43 -7.14 -5.70
C ALA A 28 -8.82 -5.67 -5.51
N GLN A 29 -8.65 -5.13 -4.29
CA GLN A 29 -8.92 -3.72 -3.99
C GLN A 29 -8.06 -2.77 -4.82
N TYR A 30 -6.78 -3.08 -5.02
CA TYR A 30 -5.90 -2.30 -5.88
C TYR A 30 -6.43 -2.25 -7.32
N ASN A 31 -6.81 -3.39 -7.89
CA ASN A 31 -7.30 -3.47 -9.26
C ASN A 31 -8.64 -2.74 -9.43
N TYR A 32 -9.54 -2.87 -8.45
CA TYR A 32 -10.82 -2.16 -8.42
C TYR A 32 -10.62 -0.64 -8.45
N LEU A 33 -9.80 -0.11 -7.55
CA LEU A 33 -9.51 1.33 -7.47
C LEU A 33 -8.76 1.85 -8.69
N LEU A 34 -7.94 1.00 -9.32
CA LEU A 34 -7.27 1.36 -10.58
C LEU A 34 -8.26 1.41 -11.75
N ALA A 35 -9.20 0.48 -11.81
CA ALA A 35 -10.27 0.47 -12.82
C ALA A 35 -11.18 1.70 -12.67
N ASP A 36 -11.58 2.03 -11.44
CA ASP A 36 -12.34 3.25 -11.13
C ASP A 36 -11.66 4.53 -11.66
N ARG A 37 -10.33 4.65 -11.48
CA ARG A 37 -9.56 5.77 -12.04
C ARG A 37 -9.49 5.75 -13.57
N PHE A 38 -9.36 4.58 -14.17
CA PHE A 38 -9.38 4.49 -15.63
C PHE A 38 -10.75 4.88 -16.18
N ASN A 39 -11.84 4.44 -15.56
CA ASN A 39 -13.19 4.82 -15.98
C ASN A 39 -13.36 6.34 -15.95
N GLY A 40 -13.01 6.99 -14.82
CA GLY A 40 -13.06 8.45 -14.73
C GLY A 40 -12.13 9.15 -15.72
N TYR A 41 -10.96 8.58 -16.01
CA TYR A 41 -10.02 9.13 -16.99
C TYR A 41 -10.53 9.03 -18.44
N GLU A 42 -11.07 7.89 -18.84
CA GLU A 42 -11.56 7.68 -20.21
C GLU A 42 -12.88 8.44 -20.45
N GLN A 43 -13.74 8.58 -19.43
CA GLN A 43 -14.99 9.37 -19.53
C GLN A 43 -14.72 10.88 -19.63
N ASN A 44 -13.74 11.40 -18.89
CA ASN A 44 -13.49 12.84 -18.83
C ASN A 44 -12.44 13.33 -19.84
N ARG A 45 -11.83 12.43 -20.63
CA ARG A 45 -10.83 12.81 -21.63
C ARG A 45 -11.49 13.15 -22.95
N SER A 46 -11.39 14.42 -23.37
CA SER A 46 -11.63 14.83 -24.75
C SER A 46 -10.31 14.92 -25.53
N PRO A 47 -10.28 14.53 -26.82
CA PRO A 47 -9.17 14.87 -27.68
C PRO A 47 -9.04 16.39 -27.80
N VAL A 48 -7.83 16.92 -27.63
CA VAL A 48 -7.56 18.38 -27.73
C VAL A 48 -7.95 18.93 -29.11
N ASN A 49 -7.87 18.09 -30.14
CA ASN A 49 -8.02 18.48 -31.55
C ASN A 49 -9.31 17.96 -32.19
N ALA A 50 -10.19 17.31 -31.44
CA ALA A 50 -11.43 16.76 -31.98
C ALA A 50 -12.48 16.64 -30.87
N CYS A 51 -13.57 17.39 -31.02
CA CYS A 51 -14.81 17.11 -30.31
C CYS A 51 -15.81 16.60 -31.35
N PRO A 52 -16.30 15.34 -31.26
CA PRO A 52 -17.34 14.88 -32.16
C PRO A 52 -18.57 15.79 -32.03
N LEU A 53 -19.15 16.23 -33.15
CA LEU A 53 -20.38 17.05 -33.19
C LEU A 53 -21.57 16.38 -32.48
N ILE A 54 -21.52 15.05 -32.35
CA ILE A 54 -22.43 14.23 -31.55
C ILE A 54 -21.54 13.40 -30.60
N CYS A 55 -21.46 13.81 -29.34
CA CYS A 55 -20.78 13.04 -28.31
C CYS A 55 -21.76 12.69 -27.17
N HIS A 56 -21.70 11.45 -26.69
CA HIS A 56 -22.38 11.08 -25.46
C HIS A 56 -21.67 11.80 -24.30
N LEU A 57 -22.35 12.72 -23.65
CA LEU A 57 -21.87 13.34 -22.41
C LEU A 57 -22.03 12.31 -21.29
N PRO A 58 -20.94 11.85 -20.65
CA PRO A 58 -21.06 10.98 -19.49
C PRO A 58 -21.77 11.70 -18.35
N GLU A 59 -22.37 10.93 -17.45
CA GLU A 59 -22.88 11.48 -16.20
C GLU A 59 -21.75 12.19 -15.45
N LEU A 60 -22.03 13.40 -14.99
CA LEU A 60 -21.08 14.21 -14.22
C LEU A 60 -20.69 13.44 -12.95
N GLN A 61 -19.44 12.99 -12.92
CA GLN A 61 -18.86 12.29 -11.77
C GLN A 61 -17.64 13.06 -11.26
N ASP A 62 -17.50 13.13 -9.93
CA ASP A 62 -16.30 13.65 -9.30
C ASP A 62 -15.07 12.82 -9.71
N ASN A 63 -13.97 13.51 -10.00
CA ASN A 63 -12.72 12.83 -10.34
C ASN A 63 -12.28 11.90 -9.19
N PRO A 64 -11.98 10.62 -9.47
CA PRO A 64 -11.55 9.65 -8.47
C PRO A 64 -10.12 9.96 -7.98
N ASP A 65 -10.01 10.92 -7.07
CA ASP A 65 -8.77 11.34 -6.43
C ASP A 65 -8.40 10.46 -5.22
N TYR A 66 -7.33 10.79 -4.51
CA TYR A 66 -6.91 9.99 -3.36
C TYR A 66 -7.90 10.08 -2.20
N TYR A 67 -8.49 11.25 -1.97
CA TYR A 67 -9.37 11.49 -0.84
C TYR A 67 -10.74 10.84 -1.04
N SER A 68 -11.31 10.91 -2.25
CA SER A 68 -12.58 10.27 -2.61
C SER A 68 -12.46 8.75 -2.46
N GLN A 69 -11.43 8.13 -3.05
CA GLN A 69 -11.20 6.69 -2.91
C GLN A 69 -10.87 6.26 -1.48
N LYS A 70 -10.27 7.14 -0.67
CA LYS A 70 -10.05 6.87 0.76
C LYS A 70 -11.38 6.90 1.55
N LYS A 71 -12.31 7.80 1.19
CA LYS A 71 -13.64 7.92 1.81
C LYS A 71 -14.53 6.70 1.55
N THR A 72 -14.25 5.88 0.53
CA THR A 72 -15.03 4.65 0.27
C THR A 72 -14.64 3.48 1.18
N LEU A 73 -13.47 3.52 1.84
CA LEU A 73 -12.97 2.41 2.67
C LEU A 73 -13.89 2.03 3.85
N PRO A 74 -14.53 2.96 4.59
CA PRO A 74 -15.52 2.60 5.60
C PRO A 74 -16.72 1.85 5.00
N GLN A 75 -17.21 2.28 3.84
CA GLN A 75 -18.32 1.60 3.14
C GLN A 75 -17.90 0.23 2.62
N LEU A 76 -16.67 0.07 2.15
CA LEU A 76 -16.08 -1.22 1.80
C LEU A 76 -16.14 -2.19 2.99
N LYS A 77 -15.80 -1.74 4.20
CA LYS A 77 -15.87 -2.57 5.41
C LYS A 77 -17.30 -2.92 5.83
N LYS A 78 -18.30 -2.12 5.45
CA LYS A 78 -19.71 -2.43 5.68
C LYS A 78 -20.22 -3.49 4.70
N THR A 79 -19.93 -3.30 3.41
CA THR A 79 -20.38 -4.18 2.32
C THR A 79 -19.62 -5.51 2.26
N HIS A 80 -18.33 -5.50 2.62
CA HIS A 80 -17.45 -6.66 2.60
C HIS A 80 -16.78 -6.83 3.98
N PRO A 81 -17.48 -7.44 4.96
CA PRO A 81 -17.04 -7.47 6.36
C PRO A 81 -15.67 -8.11 6.60
N TRP A 82 -15.21 -9.03 5.75
CA TRP A 82 -13.87 -9.63 5.84
C TRP A 82 -12.73 -8.62 5.69
N TYR A 83 -12.96 -7.45 5.08
CA TYR A 83 -11.97 -6.36 5.09
C TYR A 83 -11.75 -5.73 6.47
N LYS A 84 -12.61 -6.03 7.47
CA LYS A 84 -12.40 -5.58 8.86
C LYS A 84 -11.17 -6.21 9.49
N GLU A 85 -10.79 -7.42 9.06
CA GLU A 85 -9.61 -8.14 9.52
C GLU A 85 -8.30 -7.48 9.05
N ILE A 86 -8.34 -6.70 7.98
CA ILE A 86 -7.20 -5.92 7.52
C ILE A 86 -7.14 -4.60 8.28
N TYR A 87 -5.94 -4.31 8.79
CA TYR A 87 -5.67 -3.05 9.47
C TYR A 87 -5.93 -1.84 8.55
N SER A 88 -6.63 -0.83 9.07
CA SER A 88 -7.13 0.30 8.29
C SER A 88 -6.04 1.04 7.53
N GLN A 89 -4.85 1.20 8.11
CA GLN A 89 -3.74 1.88 7.46
C GLN A 89 -3.16 1.09 6.28
N VAL A 90 -3.25 -0.25 6.30
CA VAL A 90 -2.82 -1.08 5.17
C VAL A 90 -3.74 -0.86 3.97
N LEU A 91 -5.05 -0.72 4.21
CA LEU A 91 -6.01 -0.39 3.15
C LEU A 91 -5.78 1.02 2.59
N GLN A 92 -5.46 1.99 3.46
CA GLN A 92 -5.11 3.34 3.01
C GLN A 92 -3.82 3.35 2.17
N ASP A 93 -2.84 2.49 2.48
CA ASP A 93 -1.64 2.33 1.67
C ASP A 93 -1.96 1.85 0.25
N VAL A 94 -2.96 0.96 0.08
CA VAL A 94 -3.41 0.53 -1.26
C VAL A 94 -3.89 1.72 -2.09
N VAL A 95 -4.75 2.58 -1.52
CA VAL A 95 -5.25 3.79 -2.20
C VAL A 95 -4.08 4.69 -2.61
N LYS A 96 -3.10 4.85 -1.71
CA LYS A 96 -1.88 5.63 -1.98
C LYS A 96 -1.04 5.04 -3.11
N ARG A 97 -0.90 3.70 -3.18
CA ARG A 97 -0.18 3.03 -4.29
C ARG A 97 -0.86 3.25 -5.62
N VAL A 98 -2.19 3.21 -5.67
CA VAL A 98 -2.96 3.49 -6.89
C VAL A 98 -2.74 4.94 -7.31
N LYS A 99 -2.84 5.91 -6.38
CA LYS A 99 -2.54 7.33 -6.63
C LYS A 99 -1.18 7.51 -7.29
N VAL A 100 -0.11 7.03 -6.65
CA VAL A 100 1.27 7.19 -7.14
C VAL A 100 1.45 6.52 -8.51
N THR A 101 0.86 5.34 -8.72
CA THR A 101 0.96 4.62 -9.99
C THR A 101 0.27 5.40 -11.11
N PHE A 102 -0.91 5.97 -10.84
CA PHE A 102 -1.66 6.74 -11.80
C PHE A 102 -1.02 8.10 -12.09
N GLU A 103 -0.49 8.78 -11.08
CA GLU A 103 0.26 10.04 -11.26
C GLU A 103 1.49 9.85 -12.15
N ARG A 104 2.24 8.74 -11.99
CA ARG A 104 3.38 8.40 -12.86
C ARG A 104 2.99 8.16 -14.32
N PHE A 105 1.77 7.67 -14.55
CA PHE A 105 1.22 7.49 -15.88
C PHE A 105 0.83 8.82 -16.54
N ILE A 106 0.17 9.70 -15.80
CA ILE A 106 -0.35 10.97 -16.33
C ILE A 106 0.74 12.06 -16.42
N LYS A 107 1.45 12.31 -15.30
CA LYS A 107 2.41 13.41 -15.18
C LYS A 107 3.82 13.01 -15.63
N GLY A 108 4.18 11.74 -15.47
CA GLY A 108 5.54 11.26 -15.68
C GLY A 108 6.42 11.33 -14.42
N ASP A 109 7.67 10.90 -14.54
CA ASP A 109 8.66 10.96 -13.47
C ASP A 109 9.30 12.36 -13.35
N SER A 110 10.22 12.52 -12.40
CA SER A 110 10.98 13.76 -12.20
C SER A 110 11.88 14.14 -13.38
N ASN A 111 12.15 13.20 -14.30
CA ASN A 111 12.94 13.39 -15.51
C ASN A 111 12.04 13.66 -16.74
N GLY A 112 10.73 13.83 -16.53
CA GLY A 112 9.74 14.06 -17.60
C GLY A 112 9.35 12.81 -18.39
N GLN A 113 9.87 11.63 -18.04
CA GLN A 113 9.54 10.38 -18.72
C GLN A 113 8.24 9.81 -18.18
N ARG A 114 7.27 9.57 -19.08
CA ARG A 114 5.99 8.96 -18.70
C ARG A 114 6.16 7.45 -18.51
N SER A 115 5.68 6.94 -17.38
CA SER A 115 5.54 5.49 -17.20
C SER A 115 4.42 4.98 -18.11
N GLY A 116 4.60 3.80 -18.69
CA GLY A 116 3.55 3.15 -19.51
C GLY A 116 2.24 2.93 -18.73
N LYS A 117 1.15 2.69 -19.47
CA LYS A 117 -0.20 2.47 -18.91
C LYS A 117 -0.17 1.41 -17.79
N PRO A 118 -0.59 1.75 -16.56
CA PRO A 118 -0.62 0.81 -15.45
C PRO A 118 -1.46 -0.42 -15.78
N ARG A 119 -0.90 -1.60 -15.55
CA ARG A 119 -1.60 -2.88 -15.74
C ARG A 119 -2.23 -3.35 -14.43
N PHE A 120 -3.35 -4.05 -14.54
CA PHE A 120 -3.90 -4.79 -13.42
C PHE A 120 -2.88 -5.80 -12.90
N LYS A 121 -2.85 -5.98 -11.58
CA LYS A 121 -1.93 -6.89 -10.90
C LYS A 121 -2.58 -8.26 -10.79
N ALA A 122 -1.88 -9.27 -11.27
CA ALA A 122 -2.21 -10.66 -10.93
C ALA A 122 -1.87 -10.95 -9.45
N ARG A 123 -2.53 -11.95 -8.87
CA ARG A 123 -2.38 -12.33 -7.44
C ARG A 123 -0.94 -12.66 -7.04
N ASN A 124 -0.13 -13.15 -7.97
CA ASN A 124 1.30 -13.44 -7.75
C ASN A 124 2.20 -12.18 -7.83
N ARG A 125 1.73 -11.07 -8.41
CA ARG A 125 2.46 -9.79 -8.55
C ARG A 125 2.25 -8.85 -7.36
N TYR A 126 1.15 -8.98 -6.62
CA TYR A 126 0.90 -8.23 -5.39
C TYR A 126 1.50 -8.96 -4.19
N ARG A 127 2.78 -8.69 -3.88
CA ARG A 127 3.55 -9.46 -2.89
C ARG A 127 3.77 -8.77 -1.56
N THR A 128 3.53 -7.47 -1.50
CA THR A 128 3.90 -6.64 -0.35
C THR A 128 2.68 -5.99 0.25
N LEU A 129 2.53 -6.12 1.56
CA LEU A 129 1.64 -5.30 2.38
C LEU A 129 2.51 -4.38 3.24
N THR A 130 2.05 -3.15 3.47
CA THR A 130 2.81 -2.15 4.21
C THR A 130 1.95 -1.57 5.31
N TYR A 131 2.52 -1.49 6.50
CA TYR A 131 2.04 -0.75 7.65
C TYR A 131 2.78 0.60 7.64
N PRO A 132 2.13 1.69 7.17
CA PRO A 132 2.76 3.00 7.04
C PRO A 132 3.25 3.54 8.39
N GLN A 133 2.53 3.23 9.47
CA GLN A 133 2.83 3.64 10.82
C GLN A 133 2.79 2.42 11.76
N MET A 134 3.88 2.24 12.51
CA MET A 134 3.99 1.22 13.55
C MET A 134 3.94 1.88 14.93
N LYS A 135 3.43 1.15 15.93
CA LYS A 135 3.47 1.58 17.33
C LYS A 135 4.90 1.48 17.88
N GLU A 136 5.23 2.33 18.85
CA GLU A 136 6.48 2.24 19.58
C GLU A 136 6.54 0.91 20.37
N GLY A 137 7.74 0.36 20.54
CA GLY A 137 7.93 -0.94 21.20
C GLY A 137 7.31 -2.13 20.46
N CYS A 138 6.99 -2.00 19.17
CA CYS A 138 6.39 -3.09 18.39
C CYS A 138 7.31 -4.31 18.24
N LEU A 139 8.62 -4.16 18.43
CA LEU A 139 9.56 -5.26 18.46
C LEU A 139 10.05 -5.50 19.89
N GLN A 140 9.87 -6.72 20.38
CA GLN A 140 10.29 -7.18 21.71
C GLN A 140 11.14 -8.43 21.52
N GLY A 141 12.47 -8.29 21.68
CA GLY A 141 13.42 -9.34 21.35
C GLY A 141 13.23 -9.81 19.90
N ASN A 142 12.93 -11.10 19.72
CA ASN A 142 12.73 -11.72 18.41
C ASN A 142 11.25 -11.78 17.96
N LEU A 143 10.35 -10.99 18.57
CA LEU A 143 8.93 -10.96 18.25
C LEU A 143 8.51 -9.56 17.81
N ILE A 144 7.92 -9.45 16.62
CA ILE A 144 7.28 -8.22 16.15
C ILE A 144 5.77 -8.32 16.28
N ASN A 145 5.14 -7.31 16.86
CA ASN A 145 3.69 -7.18 16.93
C ASN A 145 3.17 -6.44 15.68
N LEU A 146 2.47 -7.16 14.81
CA LEU A 146 1.84 -6.60 13.62
C LEU A 146 0.34 -6.41 13.87
N PRO A 147 -0.23 -5.22 13.65
CA PRO A 147 -1.66 -4.97 13.84
C PRO A 147 -2.54 -5.99 13.10
N MET A 148 -3.58 -6.49 13.78
CA MET A 148 -4.50 -7.56 13.36
C MET A 148 -3.90 -8.96 13.17
N LEU A 149 -2.59 -9.09 12.93
CA LEU A 149 -1.92 -10.38 12.75
C LEU A 149 -1.35 -10.95 14.07
N GLY A 150 -1.06 -10.07 15.03
CA GLY A 150 -0.48 -10.41 16.32
C GLY A 150 1.05 -10.50 16.32
N LYS A 151 1.60 -11.23 17.29
CA LYS A 151 3.05 -11.40 17.46
C LYS A 151 3.59 -12.41 16.45
N VAL A 152 4.64 -12.04 15.72
CA VAL A 152 5.30 -12.86 14.71
C VAL A 152 6.78 -12.97 15.03
N LYS A 153 7.37 -14.17 14.93
CA LYS A 153 8.81 -14.38 15.15
C LYS A 153 9.61 -13.76 14.01
N VAL A 154 10.67 -13.05 14.35
CA VAL A 154 11.62 -12.40 13.43
C VAL A 154 13.01 -12.95 13.71
N ILE A 155 13.76 -13.25 12.65
CA ILE A 155 15.18 -13.60 12.74
C ILE A 155 15.99 -12.31 12.58
N LEU A 156 16.48 -11.79 13.70
CA LEU A 156 17.34 -10.62 13.75
C LEU A 156 18.79 -11.06 13.54
N HIS A 157 19.30 -10.92 12.32
CA HIS A 157 20.72 -11.15 12.02
C HIS A 157 21.59 -9.89 12.25
N ARG A 158 20.95 -8.74 12.48
CA ARG A 158 21.57 -7.48 12.89
C ARG A 158 20.77 -6.93 14.06
N SER A 159 21.45 -6.50 15.11
CA SER A 159 20.84 -5.72 16.17
C SER A 159 20.31 -4.41 15.59
N ILE A 160 19.23 -3.91 16.19
CA ILE A 160 18.72 -2.59 15.85
C ILE A 160 19.59 -1.60 16.62
N PRO A 161 20.16 -0.57 15.96
CA PRO A 161 20.97 0.40 16.68
C PRO A 161 20.12 1.15 17.70
N ASP A 162 20.69 1.44 18.85
CA ASP A 162 20.01 2.17 19.92
C ASP A 162 19.58 3.56 19.43
N GLY A 163 18.39 3.99 19.84
CA GLY A 163 17.79 5.28 19.43
C GLY A 163 17.05 5.27 18.10
N PHE A 164 16.86 4.12 17.44
CA PHE A 164 16.04 4.03 16.22
C PHE A 164 14.60 3.59 16.51
N LYS A 165 13.63 4.39 16.06
CA LYS A 165 12.20 4.04 16.10
C LYS A 165 11.76 3.40 14.79
N ILE A 166 11.07 2.27 14.89
CA ILE A 166 10.44 1.62 13.74
C ILE A 166 9.23 2.46 13.33
N LYS A 167 9.28 3.06 12.13
CA LYS A 167 8.16 3.86 11.62
C LYS A 167 7.25 3.07 10.70
N THR A 168 7.84 2.31 9.79
CA THR A 168 7.09 1.62 8.73
C THR A 168 7.57 0.18 8.65
N ALA A 169 6.63 -0.76 8.56
CA ALA A 169 6.92 -2.18 8.38
C ALA A 169 6.26 -2.68 7.10
N SER A 170 7.00 -3.37 6.25
CA SER A 170 6.47 -3.97 5.02
C SER A 170 6.71 -5.47 5.02
N VAL A 171 5.65 -6.27 4.94
CA VAL A 171 5.77 -7.72 4.81
C VAL A 171 5.69 -8.08 3.32
N THR A 172 6.73 -8.74 2.81
CA THR A 172 6.84 -9.14 1.41
C THR A 172 6.95 -10.66 1.29
N ARG A 173 6.15 -11.24 0.39
CA ARG A 173 6.23 -12.65 0.01
C ARG A 173 7.31 -12.87 -1.05
N ILE A 174 8.26 -13.75 -0.77
CA ILE A 174 9.38 -14.11 -1.65
C ILE A 174 9.38 -15.63 -1.85
N PHE A 175 8.90 -16.08 -3.01
CA PHE A 175 8.64 -17.48 -3.33
C PHE A 175 7.74 -18.14 -2.25
N THR A 176 8.23 -19.18 -1.58
CA THR A 176 7.62 -19.85 -0.43
C THR A 176 7.94 -19.19 0.92
N SER A 177 8.92 -18.29 0.96
CA SER A 177 9.35 -17.60 2.18
C SER A 177 8.67 -16.23 2.34
N LYS A 178 8.54 -15.77 3.59
CA LYS A 178 8.03 -14.42 3.91
C LYS A 178 9.15 -13.62 4.57
N GLN A 179 9.38 -12.42 4.04
CA GLN A 179 10.39 -11.51 4.55
C GLN A 179 9.71 -10.22 5.02
N LEU A 180 10.25 -9.67 6.10
CA LEU A 180 9.84 -8.39 6.65
C LEU A 180 10.92 -7.38 6.30
N ILE A 181 10.55 -6.34 5.57
CA ILE A 181 11.38 -5.17 5.37
C ILE A 181 10.91 -4.12 6.37
N ILE A 182 11.78 -3.79 7.33
CA ILE A 182 11.53 -2.76 8.34
C ILE A 182 12.26 -1.50 7.90
N TYR A 183 11.52 -0.40 7.84
CA TYR A 183 12.09 0.92 7.61
C TYR A 183 12.20 1.67 8.93
N TYR A 184 13.42 2.12 9.22
CA TYR A 184 13.79 2.89 10.38
C TYR A 184 13.91 4.35 10.00
N GLN A 185 13.63 5.21 10.99
CA GLN A 185 14.05 6.59 10.93
C GLN A 185 14.80 6.90 12.22
N SER A 186 16.01 7.45 12.07
CA SER A 186 16.80 7.88 13.22
C SER A 186 16.08 8.98 14.01
N MET A 187 16.16 8.94 15.36
CA MET A 187 15.58 9.97 16.25
C MET A 187 16.29 11.32 16.20
N THR A 188 17.49 11.41 15.62
CA THR A 188 18.37 12.60 15.70
C THR A 188 17.88 13.88 15.03
N VAL A 189 16.66 13.92 14.48
CA VAL A 189 16.12 15.14 13.83
C VAL A 189 15.13 15.91 14.73
N LEU A 190 14.86 15.45 15.95
CA LEU A 190 13.90 16.11 16.86
C LEU A 190 14.53 17.00 17.94
N LEU A 191 15.87 17.14 18.00
CA LEU A 191 16.55 18.01 18.98
C LEU A 191 17.16 19.30 18.40
N MET A 192 16.91 19.63 17.12
CA MET A 192 17.44 20.85 16.48
C MET A 192 16.33 21.71 15.83
N ARG A 193 15.20 21.86 16.54
CA ARG A 193 14.23 22.92 16.29
C ARG A 193 13.76 23.49 17.63
N ILE A 194 14.65 24.24 18.26
CA ILE A 194 14.33 25.40 19.11
C ILE A 194 15.06 26.56 18.46
#